data_AF-A0A662WE43-F1
#
_entry.id   AF-A0A662WE43-F1
#
_cell.length_a   1.000
_cell.length_b   1.000
_cell.length_c   1.000
_cell.angle_alpha   90.00
_cell.angle_beta   90.00
_cell.angle_gamma   90.00
#
_symmetry.space_group_name_H-M   'P 1'
#
loop_
_entity.id
_entity.type
_entity.pdbx_description
1 polymer ?
#
loop_
_entity_poly.entity_id
_entity_poly.type
_entity_poly.pdbx_seq_one_letter_code
_entity_poly.pdbx_strand_id
1 'polypeptide(L)' 'MEIWETLSKQKPTLNAKKVSIKGREGWIDSSLRRLTFKNNGIWFVVQGSHLTEDELIKIAESMI' A
#
# COMPACT_ATOMS: atom_id res chain seq x y z
N MET A 1 -14.40 8.13 6.39
CA MET A 1 -13.10 7.69 5.83
C MET A 1 -13.42 6.53 4.90
N GLU A 2 -13.48 6.79 3.59
CA GLU A 2 -13.83 5.76 2.60
C GLU A 2 -12.57 5.00 2.23
N ILE A 3 -12.44 3.78 2.76
CA ILE A 3 -11.40 2.84 2.34
C ILE A 3 -11.94 2.15 1.09
N TRP A 4 -11.51 2.61 -0.08
CA TRP A 4 -11.81 1.95 -1.34
C TRP A 4 -10.99 0.67 -1.42
N GLU A 5 -11.56 -0.48 -1.03
CA GLU A 5 -11.03 -1.81 -1.37
C GLU A 5 -11.07 -2.00 -2.88
N THR A 6 -10.15 -1.37 -3.59
CA THR A 6 -9.99 -1.59 -5.01
C THR A 6 -9.15 -2.86 -5.14
N LEU A 7 -9.77 -3.96 -5.58
CA LEU A 7 -9.12 -5.16 -6.13
C LEU A 7 -8.34 -4.78 -7.40
N SER A 8 -7.37 -3.89 -7.25
CA SER A 8 -6.62 -3.34 -8.36
C SER A 8 -5.39 -4.21 -8.51
N LYS A 9 -5.30 -4.91 -9.65
CA LYS A 9 -4.07 -5.56 -10.13
C LYS A 9 -2.99 -4.53 -10.50
N GLN A 10 -2.96 -3.36 -9.85
CA GLN A 10 -2.00 -2.32 -10.15
C GLN A 10 -0.66 -2.73 -9.57
N LYS A 11 0.26 -3.01 -10.48
CA LYS A 11 1.65 -3.31 -10.17
C LYS A 11 2.31 -2.07 -9.54
N PRO A 12 3.38 -2.25 -8.74
CA PRO A 12 4.22 -1.14 -8.31
C PRO A 12 4.62 -0.25 -9.49
N THR A 13 4.62 1.07 -9.30
CA THR A 13 5.17 1.97 -10.31
C THR A 13 6.68 1.83 -10.37
N LEU A 14 7.30 2.30 -11.45
CA LEU A 14 8.75 2.21 -11.65
C LEU A 14 9.55 2.90 -10.52
N ASN A 15 8.94 3.90 -9.88
CA ASN A 15 9.55 4.71 -8.81
C ASN A 15 9.14 4.25 -7.40
N ALA A 16 8.41 3.14 -7.27
CA ALA A 16 7.94 2.69 -5.98
C ALA A 16 9.08 2.11 -5.13
N LYS A 17 9.18 2.56 -3.88
CA LYS A 17 10.13 2.06 -2.89
C LYS A 17 9.61 0.78 -2.25
N LYS A 18 10.41 -0.27 -2.23
CA LYS A 18 10.07 -1.53 -1.55
C LYS A 18 10.09 -1.34 -0.03
N VAL A 19 9.08 -1.86 0.66
CA VAL A 19 8.93 -1.84 2.12
C VAL A 19 8.50 -3.21 2.65
N SER A 20 8.66 -3.43 3.95
CA SER A 20 8.15 -4.61 4.65
C SER A 20 6.96 -4.21 5.51
N ILE A 21 5.86 -4.97 5.43
CA ILE A 21 4.63 -4.77 6.20
C ILE A 21 4.37 -6.05 6.99
N LYS A 22 4.73 -6.07 8.28
CA LYS A 22 4.67 -7.27 9.13
C LYS A 22 5.22 -8.54 8.41
N GLY A 23 6.39 -8.41 7.79
CA GLY A 23 7.05 -9.52 7.06
C GLY A 23 6.54 -9.79 5.65
N ARG A 24 5.62 -8.98 5.12
CA ARG A 24 5.11 -9.06 3.74
C ARG A 24 5.75 -7.98 2.87
N GLU A 25 5.89 -8.28 1.59
CA GLU A 25 6.42 -7.31 0.63
C GLU A 25 5.35 -6.27 0.26
N GLY A 26 5.75 -5.00 0.35
CA GLY A 26 4.98 -3.85 -0.09
C GLY A 26 5.81 -2.89 -0.94
N TRP A 27 5.13 -1.98 -1.62
CA TRP A 27 5.70 -0.96 -2.49
C TRP A 27 4.99 0.37 -2.30
N ILE A 28 5.73 1.39 -1.92
CA ILE A 28 5.22 2.75 -1.72
C ILE A 28 5.59 3.62 -2.91
N ASP A 29 4.60 4.22 -3.53
CA ASP A 29 4.76 5.35 -4.45
C ASP A 29 4.38 6.64 -3.73
N SER A 30 5.40 7.43 -3.37
CA SER A 30 5.23 8.70 -2.65
C SER A 30 4.61 9.79 -3.54
N SER A 31 4.77 9.70 -4.87
CA SER A 31 4.16 10.64 -5.82
C SER A 31 2.64 10.43 -5.89
N LEU A 32 2.21 9.17 -5.81
CA LEU A 32 0.80 8.79 -5.81
C LEU A 32 0.18 8.70 -4.41
N ARG A 33 1.01 8.86 -3.36
CA ARG A 33 0.65 8.65 -1.96
C ARG A 33 -0.07 7.32 -1.76
N ARG A 34 0.56 6.27 -2.27
CA ARG A 34 -0.02 4.94 -2.41
C ARG A 34 0.93 3.86 -1.94
N LEU A 35 0.43 2.92 -1.16
CA LEU A 35 1.07 1.68 -0.79
C LEU A 35 0.34 0.51 -1.45
N THR A 36 1.09 -0.40 -2.05
CA THR A 36 0.57 -1.64 -2.64
C THR A 36 1.28 -2.81 -2.00
N PHE A 37 0.55 -3.83 -1.57
CA PHE A 37 1.14 -5.00 -0.91
C PHE A 37 0.38 -6.28 -1.20
N LYS A 38 1.04 -7.42 -1.02
CA LYS A 38 0.43 -8.74 -1.24
C LYS A 38 0.21 -9.46 0.10
N ASN A 39 -1.01 -9.90 0.35
CA ASN A 39 -1.37 -10.72 1.50
C ASN A 39 -2.20 -11.93 1.04
N ASN A 40 -1.76 -13.15 1.38
CA ASN A 40 -2.43 -14.40 1.02
C ASN A 40 -2.80 -14.54 -0.47
N GLY A 41 -1.91 -14.10 -1.37
CA GLY A 41 -2.15 -14.15 -2.81
C GLY A 41 -2.93 -12.95 -3.38
N ILE A 42 -3.56 -12.15 -2.52
CA ILE A 42 -4.39 -11.00 -2.88
C ILE A 42 -3.58 -9.71 -2.79
N TRP A 43 -3.79 -8.82 -3.76
CA TRP A 43 -3.18 -7.49 -3.78
C TRP A 43 -4.10 -6.48 -3.09
N PHE A 44 -3.51 -5.69 -2.20
CA PHE A 44 -4.16 -4.62 -1.47
C PHE A 44 -3.51 -3.28 -1.85
N VAL A 45 -4.32 -2.24 -1.86
CA VAL A 45 -3.89 -0.87 -2.12
C VAL A 45 -4.42 0.02 -1.01
N VAL A 46 -3.52 0.78 -0.39
CA VAL A 46 -3.85 1.88 0.53
C VAL A 46 -3.42 3.16 -0.16
N GLN A 47 -4.33 4.11 -0.33
CA GLN A 47 -4.04 5.39 -0.99
C GLN A 47 -4.70 6.53 -0.24
N GLY A 48 -3.98 7.64 -0.07
CA GLY A 48 -4.55 8.86 0.50
C GLY A 48 -3.66 10.07 0.23
N SER A 49 -4.20 11.10 -0.41
CA SER A 49 -3.47 12.30 -0.86
C SER A 49 -2.76 13.06 0.27
N HIS A 50 -3.22 12.93 1.51
CA HIS A 50 -2.67 13.61 2.69
C HIS A 50 -1.88 12.68 3.61
N LEU A 51 -1.75 11.39 3.27
CA LEU A 51 -1.07 10.42 4.11
C LEU A 51 0.44 10.43 3.87
N THR A 52 1.19 10.37 4.96
CA THR A 52 2.63 10.08 4.95
C THR A 52 2.89 8.60 4.64
N GLU A 53 4.13 8.27 4.27
CA GLU A 53 4.52 6.87 4.05
C GLU A 53 4.29 6.01 5.30
N ASP A 54 4.62 6.55 6.47
CA ASP A 54 4.43 5.86 7.76
C ASP A 54 2.96 5.62 8.08
N GLU A 55 2.07 6.56 7.75
CA GLU A 55 0.63 6.38 7.92
C GLU A 55 0.08 5.32 6.97
N LEU A 56 0.54 5.31 5.70
CA LEU A 56 0.17 4.26 4.75
C LEU A 56 0.59 2.88 5.27
N ILE A 57 1.79 2.74 5.82
CA ILE A 57 2.28 1.49 6.42
C ILE A 57 1.42 1.10 7.61
N LYS A 58 1.17 2.01 8.57
CA LYS A 58 0.35 1.72 9.75
C LYS A 58 -1.07 1.26 9.40
N ILE A 59 -1.66 1.85 8.37
CA ILE A 59 -2.98 1.42 7.86
C ILE A 59 -2.88 0.02 7.24
N ALA A 60 -1.87 -0.25 6.40
CA ALA A 60 -1.70 -1.59 5.83
C ALA A 60 -1.41 -2.66 6.90
N GLU A 61 -0.67 -2.32 7.95
CA GLU A 61 -0.42 -3.21 9.09
C GLU A 61 -1.69 -3.49 9.90
N SER A 62 -2.65 -2.57 9.98
CA SER A 62 -3.91 -2.80 10.72
C SER A 62 -4.89 -3.70 9.96
N MET A 63 -4.70 -3.89 8.64
CA MET A 63 -5.52 -4.76 7.79
C MET A 63 -5.14 -6.25 7.85
N ILE A 64 -4.04 -6.61 8.54
CA ILE A 64 -3.42 -7.96 8.49
C ILE A 64 -2.95 -8.52 9.83
#